data_AF-A0A7C5M925-F1
#
_entry.id   AF-A0A7C5M925-F1
#
_cell.length_a   1.000
_cell.length_b   1.000
_cell.length_c   1.000
_cell.angle_alpha   90.00
_cell.angle_beta   90.00
_cell.angle_gamma   90.00
#
_symmetry.space_group_name_H-M   'P 1'
#
loop_
_entity.id
_entity.type
_entity.pdbx_description
1 polymer ?
#
loop_
_entity_poly.entity_id
_entity_poly.type
_entity_poly.pdbx_seq_one_letter_code
_entity_poly.pdbx_strand_id
1 'polypeptide(L)'
;MEKYFSSKKQYHIFLILCLTTLFDVVLVGYRNYHIGFNYSQIASVRDIASTRSITYMFLIWNLFLAWIPYLISLILDRLPRRWMAVPLLLVWVVFFPNAPYILTDLMHVGHHPPVPVWYDTVLLFSFAWTGLLLGFLSLMDVQRFLEKNISKRVAGVVVWGVVGLSAFGVYLGRFQRWNSWDVVTQPYQLFMDTL
;
A
#
# COMPACT_ATOMS: atom_id res chain seq x y z
N MET A 1 26.15 5.82 4.38
CA MET A 1 24.92 6.09 3.59
C MET A 1 24.86 5.32 2.28
N GLU A 2 25.99 5.04 1.61
CA GLU A 2 26.06 4.30 0.33
C GLU A 2 25.76 2.80 0.40
N LYS A 3 25.59 2.22 1.60
CA LYS A 3 25.44 0.75 1.76
C LYS A 3 24.03 0.23 1.44
N TYR A 4 23.00 1.09 1.46
CA TYR A 4 21.59 0.69 1.32
C TYR A 4 20.84 1.35 0.15
N PHE A 5 21.35 2.43 -0.43
CA PHE A 5 20.70 3.15 -1.53
C PHE A 5 21.63 3.22 -2.74
N SER A 6 21.07 3.07 -3.94
CA SER A 6 21.84 3.04 -5.21
C SER A 6 22.36 4.42 -5.60
N SER A 7 21.73 5.48 -5.07
CA SER A 7 22.12 6.87 -5.31
C SER A 7 21.66 7.77 -4.16
N LYS A 8 22.31 8.95 -4.02
CA LYS A 8 21.83 10.02 -3.13
C LYS A 8 20.40 10.45 -3.46
N LYS A 9 20.01 10.43 -4.73
CA LYS A 9 18.64 10.74 -5.16
C LYS A 9 17.62 9.74 -4.58
N GLN A 10 17.91 8.45 -4.65
CA GLN A 10 17.04 7.40 -4.10
C GLN A 10 16.88 7.54 -2.58
N TYR A 11 17.96 7.90 -1.87
CA TYR A 11 17.90 8.18 -0.43
C TYR A 11 17.00 9.39 -0.10
N HIS A 12 17.14 10.51 -0.84
CA HIS A 12 16.27 11.66 -0.61
C HIS A 12 14.80 11.36 -0.93
N ILE A 13 14.52 10.60 -1.99
CA ILE A 13 13.16 10.14 -2.30
C ILE A 13 12.61 9.29 -1.14
N PHE A 14 13.40 8.35 -0.63
CA PHE A 14 13.02 7.54 0.53
C PHE A 14 12.70 8.41 1.76
N LEU A 15 13.54 9.40 2.07
CA LEU A 15 13.28 10.34 3.17
C LEU A 15 12.00 11.14 2.97
N ILE A 16 11.74 11.62 1.75
CA ILE A 16 10.50 12.34 1.43
C ILE A 16 9.29 11.43 1.68
N LEU A 17 9.34 10.17 1.24
CA LEU A 17 8.26 9.20 1.46
C LEU A 17 8.04 8.92 2.95
N CYS A 18 9.11 8.83 3.75
CA CYS A 18 9.00 8.69 5.19
C CYS A 18 8.36 9.94 5.83
N LEU A 19 8.72 11.14 5.38
CA LEU A 19 8.14 12.39 5.86
C LEU A 19 6.66 12.52 5.49
N THR A 20 6.26 12.16 4.27
CA THR A 20 4.85 12.18 3.87
C THR A 20 4.04 11.12 4.63
N THR A 21 4.61 9.93 4.85
CA THR A 21 3.97 8.89 5.69
C THR A 21 3.82 9.35 7.14
N LEU A 22 4.82 10.05 7.70
CA LEU A 22 4.72 10.61 9.04
C LEU A 22 3.63 11.68 9.11
N PHE A 23 3.56 12.56 8.12
CA PHE A 23 2.50 13.56 8.00
C PHE A 23 1.12 12.91 7.94
N ASP A 24 0.94 11.87 7.12
CA ASP A 24 -0.29 11.08 7.00
C ASP A 24 -0.74 10.50 8.36
N VAL A 25 0.19 9.90 9.11
CA VAL A 25 -0.08 9.34 10.45
C VAL A 25 -0.45 10.44 11.46
N VAL A 26 0.21 11.61 11.40
CA VAL A 26 -0.10 12.75 12.25
C VAL A 26 -1.51 13.29 11.97
N LEU A 27 -1.95 13.33 10.71
CA LEU A 27 -3.32 13.75 10.37
C LEU A 27 -4.36 12.80 10.98
N VAL A 28 -4.16 11.49 10.87
CA VAL A 28 -5.07 10.50 11.50
C VAL A 28 -5.07 10.65 13.02
N GLY A 29 -3.89 10.82 13.62
CA GLY A 29 -3.75 11.02 15.07
C GLY A 29 -4.48 12.27 15.57
N TYR A 30 -4.28 13.41 14.90
CA TYR A 30 -4.96 14.67 15.23
C TYR A 30 -6.49 14.54 15.10
N ARG A 31 -6.96 13.91 14.02
CA ARG A 31 -8.39 13.68 13.80
C ARG A 31 -9.01 12.84 14.92
N ASN A 32 -8.38 11.72 15.27
CA ASN A 32 -8.89 10.82 16.32
C ASN A 32 -8.85 11.47 17.70
N TYR A 33 -7.84 12.31 17.96
CA TYR A 33 -7.79 13.14 19.16
C TYR A 33 -8.98 14.13 19.20
N HIS A 34 -9.29 14.80 18.10
CA HIS A 34 -10.40 15.76 18.02
C HIS A 34 -11.80 15.11 18.15
N ILE A 35 -11.94 13.85 17.73
CA ILE A 35 -13.17 13.07 17.93
C ILE A 35 -13.29 12.54 19.37
N GLY A 36 -12.22 12.64 20.18
CA GLY A 36 -12.19 12.08 21.53
C GLY A 36 -12.24 10.54 21.51
N PHE A 37 -11.73 9.92 20.44
CA PHE A 37 -11.82 8.47 20.26
C PHE A 37 -11.02 7.75 21.35
N ASN A 38 -11.69 6.87 22.10
CA ASN A 38 -11.05 6.10 23.15
C ASN A 38 -10.50 4.78 22.58
N TYR A 39 -9.17 4.69 22.49
CA TYR A 39 -8.46 3.51 21.98
C TYR A 39 -8.68 2.24 22.81
N SER A 40 -9.14 2.36 24.06
CA SER A 40 -9.48 1.19 24.90
C SER A 40 -10.66 0.37 24.37
N GLN A 41 -11.43 0.92 23.43
CA GLN A 41 -12.54 0.23 22.77
C GLN A 41 -12.06 -0.77 21.69
N ILE A 42 -10.78 -0.72 21.30
CA ILE A 42 -10.21 -1.66 20.34
C ILE A 42 -9.67 -2.86 21.12
N ALA A 43 -10.51 -3.86 21.35
CA ALA A 43 -10.13 -5.11 22.03
C ALA A 43 -9.70 -6.20 21.04
N SER A 44 -10.18 -6.14 19.79
CA SER A 44 -9.92 -7.14 18.75
C SER A 44 -9.82 -6.54 17.34
N VAL A 45 -9.26 -7.31 16.41
CA VAL A 45 -9.17 -6.94 14.98
C VAL A 45 -10.56 -6.70 14.35
N ARG A 46 -11.61 -7.32 14.91
CA ARG A 46 -13.00 -7.12 14.46
C ARG A 46 -13.52 -5.73 14.82
N ASP A 47 -13.09 -5.15 15.94
CA ASP A 47 -13.49 -3.81 16.38
C ASP A 47 -12.84 -2.71 15.52
N ILE A 48 -11.66 -3.00 14.98
CA ILE A 48 -11.01 -2.17 13.96
C ILE A 48 -11.85 -2.16 12.67
N ALA A 49 -12.45 -3.30 12.30
CA ALA A 49 -13.27 -3.42 11.10
C ALA A 49 -14.62 -2.68 11.21
N SER A 50 -15.25 -2.65 12.39
CA SER A 50 -16.50 -1.91 12.63
C SER A 50 -16.30 -0.41 12.74
N THR A 51 -15.12 0.05 13.17
CA THR A 51 -14.81 1.48 13.40
C THR A 51 -14.09 2.13 12.20
N ARG A 52 -13.92 1.42 11.07
CA ARG A 52 -13.09 1.86 9.93
C ARG A 52 -13.41 3.26 9.42
N SER A 53 -14.68 3.57 9.18
CA SER A 53 -15.10 4.87 8.65
C SER A 53 -14.88 6.01 9.63
N ILE A 54 -14.92 5.71 10.94
CA ILE A 54 -14.87 6.73 11.98
C ILE A 54 -13.43 7.07 12.37
N THR A 55 -12.46 6.17 12.25
CA THR A 55 -11.09 6.43 12.73
C THR A 55 -10.02 6.51 11.65
N TYR A 56 -10.33 6.10 10.41
CA TYR A 56 -9.38 5.98 9.29
C TYR A 56 -8.10 5.19 9.59
N MET A 57 -8.04 4.40 10.67
CA MET A 57 -6.85 3.61 11.01
C MET A 57 -6.50 2.57 9.94
N PHE A 58 -7.49 2.13 9.16
CA PHE A 58 -7.27 1.22 8.04
C PHE A 58 -6.40 1.85 6.94
N LEU A 59 -6.38 3.18 6.79
CA LEU A 59 -5.49 3.86 5.84
C LEU A 59 -4.03 3.68 6.22
N ILE A 60 -3.71 3.76 7.52
CA ILE A 60 -2.36 3.51 8.03
C ILE A 60 -1.94 2.08 7.69
N TRP A 61 -2.84 1.12 7.88
CA TRP A 61 -2.60 -0.28 7.52
C TRP A 61 -2.39 -0.46 6.00
N ASN A 62 -3.24 0.13 5.16
CA ASN A 62 -3.12 0.06 3.70
C ASN A 62 -1.82 0.71 3.22
N LEU A 63 -1.44 1.85 3.80
CA LEU A 63 -0.18 2.52 3.49
C LEU A 63 1.03 1.69 3.91
N PHE A 64 0.98 1.05 5.07
CA PHE A 64 2.00 0.09 5.51
C PHE A 64 2.14 -1.07 4.51
N LEU A 65 1.03 -1.64 4.04
CA LEU A 65 1.07 -2.69 3.01
C LEU A 65 1.64 -2.18 1.68
N ALA A 66 1.38 -0.92 1.31
CA ALA A 66 1.94 -0.28 0.11
C ALA A 66 3.46 0.00 0.22
N TRP A 67 4.03 0.07 1.43
CA TRP A 67 5.48 0.18 1.62
C TRP A 67 6.23 -1.11 1.26
N ILE A 68 5.63 -2.28 1.48
CA ILE A 68 6.24 -3.60 1.21
C ILE A 68 6.78 -3.71 -0.24
N PRO A 69 5.98 -3.46 -1.30
CA PRO A 69 6.48 -3.56 -2.66
C PRO A 69 7.60 -2.56 -2.96
N TYR A 70 7.55 -1.35 -2.40
CA TYR A 70 8.64 -0.38 -2.57
C TYR A 70 9.93 -0.83 -1.87
N LEU A 71 9.86 -1.34 -0.64
CA LEU A 71 11.04 -1.86 0.06
C LEU A 71 11.66 -3.06 -0.69
N ILE A 72 10.83 -3.93 -1.25
CA ILE A 72 11.29 -5.03 -2.11
C ILE A 72 12.02 -4.48 -3.33
N SER A 73 11.46 -3.49 -4.04
CA SER A 73 12.07 -2.94 -5.25
C SER A 73 13.46 -2.34 -4.97
N LEU A 74 13.68 -1.76 -3.78
CA LEU A 74 14.98 -1.23 -3.36
C LEU A 74 16.06 -2.31 -3.24
N ILE A 75 15.72 -3.55 -2.86
CA ILE A 75 16.71 -4.62 -2.58
C ILE A 75 16.98 -5.54 -3.77
N LEU A 76 16.10 -5.60 -4.77
CA LEU A 76 16.18 -6.54 -5.90
C LEU A 76 17.54 -6.48 -6.64
N ASP A 77 18.02 -5.28 -6.94
CA ASP A 77 19.29 -5.07 -7.65
C ASP A 77 20.54 -5.49 -6.84
N ARG A 78 20.39 -5.75 -5.52
CA ARG A 78 21.51 -6.11 -4.62
C ARG A 78 21.56 -7.59 -4.25
N LEU A 79 20.64 -8.41 -4.78
CA LEU A 79 20.62 -9.83 -4.46
C LEU A 79 21.86 -10.52 -5.01
N PRO A 80 22.50 -11.40 -4.21
CA PRO A 80 23.73 -12.09 -4.64
C PRO A 80 23.44 -13.11 -5.74
N ARG A 81 22.20 -13.61 -5.83
CA ARG A 81 21.78 -14.57 -6.85
C ARG A 81 20.41 -14.17 -7.41
N ARG A 82 20.29 -14.18 -8.74
CA ARG A 82 19.09 -13.73 -9.46
C ARG A 82 17.83 -14.53 -9.10
N TRP A 83 17.95 -15.83 -8.85
CA TRP A 83 16.80 -16.67 -8.48
C TRP A 83 16.18 -16.29 -7.13
N MET A 84 16.93 -15.62 -6.25
CA MET A 84 16.40 -15.11 -4.97
C MET A 84 15.41 -13.95 -5.19
N ALA A 85 15.37 -13.36 -6.39
CA ALA A 85 14.40 -12.34 -6.74
C ALA A 85 13.00 -12.92 -6.93
N VAL A 86 12.87 -14.20 -7.32
CA VAL A 86 11.59 -14.84 -7.61
C VAL A 86 10.62 -14.78 -6.42
N PRO A 87 10.97 -15.25 -5.21
CA PRO A 87 10.06 -15.17 -4.07
C PRO A 87 9.73 -13.72 -3.69
N LEU A 88 10.69 -12.80 -3.81
CA LEU A 88 10.45 -11.38 -3.54
C LEU A 88 9.50 -10.75 -4.56
N LEU A 89 9.62 -11.11 -5.84
CA LEU A 89 8.70 -10.65 -6.88
C LEU A 89 7.29 -11.23 -6.69
N LEU A 90 7.16 -12.46 -6.18
CA LEU A 90 5.84 -13.01 -5.83
C LEU A 90 5.18 -12.22 -4.70
N VAL A 91 5.92 -11.95 -3.61
CA VAL A 91 5.45 -11.08 -2.52
C VAL A 91 5.11 -9.69 -3.06
N TRP A 92 5.96 -9.14 -3.92
CA TRP A 92 5.73 -7.85 -4.56
C TRP A 92 4.40 -7.84 -5.33
N VAL A 93 4.10 -8.84 -6.16
CA VAL A 93 2.82 -8.92 -6.90
C VAL A 93 1.61 -8.99 -5.96
N VAL A 94 1.70 -9.73 -4.85
CA VAL A 94 0.59 -9.86 -3.88
C VAL A 94 0.30 -8.55 -3.15
N PHE A 95 1.34 -7.78 -2.80
CA PHE A 95 1.19 -6.53 -2.05
C PHE A 95 1.10 -5.27 -2.93
N PHE A 96 1.48 -5.35 -4.21
CA PHE A 96 1.40 -4.23 -5.15
C PHE A 96 0.00 -3.59 -5.25
N PRO A 97 -1.13 -4.33 -5.24
CA PRO A 97 -2.47 -3.75 -5.32
C PRO A 97 -2.80 -2.77 -4.19
N ASN A 98 -2.12 -2.83 -3.04
CA ASN A 98 -2.40 -1.93 -1.91
C ASN A 98 -2.07 -0.47 -2.24
N ALA A 99 -1.09 -0.21 -3.10
CA ALA A 99 -0.77 1.16 -3.52
C ALA A 99 -1.92 1.83 -4.30
N PRO A 100 -2.44 1.25 -5.41
CA PRO A 100 -3.64 1.80 -6.07
C PRO A 100 -4.93 1.63 -5.26
N TYR A 101 -5.00 0.68 -4.32
CA TYR A 101 -6.17 0.50 -3.45
C TYR A 101 -6.49 1.75 -2.62
N ILE A 102 -5.47 2.42 -2.07
CA ILE A 102 -5.63 3.63 -1.25
C ILE A 102 -6.36 4.74 -2.04
N LEU A 103 -6.22 4.78 -3.37
CA LEU A 103 -6.96 5.74 -4.19
C LEU A 103 -8.47 5.51 -4.14
N THR A 104 -8.91 4.26 -4.00
CA THR A 104 -10.34 3.96 -3.85
C THR A 104 -10.87 4.36 -2.48
N ASP A 105 -10.00 4.44 -1.47
CA ASP A 105 -10.41 4.88 -0.14
C ASP A 105 -10.89 6.34 -0.10
N LEU A 106 -10.59 7.15 -1.14
CA LEU A 106 -11.15 8.50 -1.34
C LEU A 106 -12.69 8.53 -1.35
N MET A 107 -13.37 7.42 -1.64
CA MET A 107 -14.83 7.35 -1.59
C MET A 107 -15.40 7.43 -0.18
N HIS A 108 -14.56 7.24 0.84
CA HIS A 108 -14.96 7.40 2.24
C HIS A 108 -15.03 8.87 2.67
N VAL A 109 -14.71 9.83 1.79
CA VAL A 109 -14.97 11.25 2.05
C VAL A 109 -16.45 11.42 2.39
N GLY A 110 -16.72 11.78 3.65
CA GLY A 110 -18.05 11.86 4.20
C GLY A 110 -18.16 12.96 5.23
N HIS A 111 -19.40 13.33 5.55
CA HIS A 111 -19.67 14.27 6.63
C HIS A 111 -19.71 13.52 7.96
N HIS A 112 -18.61 13.63 8.72
CA HIS A 112 -18.47 12.99 10.02
C HIS A 112 -18.22 14.05 11.12
N PRO A 113 -19.28 14.73 11.61
CA PRO A 113 -19.16 15.64 12.75
C PRO A 113 -18.48 14.93 13.95
N PRO A 114 -17.60 15.61 14.70
CA PRO A 114 -17.33 17.05 14.68
C PRO A 114 -16.27 17.51 13.65
N VAL A 115 -15.70 16.61 12.85
CA VAL A 115 -14.59 16.94 11.95
C VAL A 115 -15.11 17.52 10.63
N PRO A 116 -14.58 18.66 10.16
CA PRO A 116 -14.96 19.22 8.87
C PRO A 116 -14.59 18.32 7.69
N VAL A 117 -15.45 18.27 6.66
CA VAL A 117 -15.23 17.45 5.44
C VAL A 117 -13.93 17.79 4.72
N TRP A 118 -13.50 19.06 4.74
CA TRP A 118 -12.26 19.48 4.09
C TRP A 118 -11.03 18.80 4.73
N TYR A 119 -11.09 18.53 6.04
CA TYR A 119 -9.99 17.87 6.75
C TYR A 119 -9.88 16.41 6.31
N ASP A 120 -11.01 15.69 6.29
CA ASP A 120 -11.07 14.29 5.83
C ASP A 120 -10.65 14.18 4.36
N THR A 121 -10.99 15.17 3.53
CA THR A 121 -10.56 15.25 2.13
C THR A 121 -9.05 15.40 2.00
N VAL A 122 -8.44 16.31 2.76
CA VAL A 122 -6.97 16.52 2.75
C VAL A 122 -6.26 15.27 3.27
N LEU A 123 -6.75 14.66 4.34
CA LEU A 123 -6.21 13.42 4.90
C LEU A 123 -6.24 12.31 3.85
N LEU A 124 -7.41 12.01 3.29
CA LEU A 124 -7.56 10.94 2.30
C LEU A 124 -6.72 11.19 1.03
N PHE A 125 -6.66 12.44 0.56
CA PHE A 125 -5.85 12.80 -0.60
C PHE A 125 -4.35 12.66 -0.32
N SER A 126 -3.88 13.03 0.88
CA SER A 126 -2.49 12.88 1.29
C SER A 126 -2.07 11.41 1.29
N PHE A 127 -2.90 10.52 1.85
CA PHE A 127 -2.69 9.07 1.78
C PHE A 127 -2.68 8.54 0.34
N ALA A 128 -3.63 8.95 -0.49
CA ALA A 128 -3.69 8.55 -1.89
C ALA A 128 -2.43 8.99 -2.65
N TRP A 129 -1.93 10.20 -2.38
CA TRP A 129 -0.70 10.71 -2.97
C TRP A 129 0.53 9.90 -2.55
N THR A 130 0.72 9.66 -1.25
CA THR A 130 1.83 8.84 -0.74
C THR A 130 1.76 7.41 -1.29
N GLY A 131 0.58 6.79 -1.28
CA GLY A 131 0.36 5.45 -1.82
C GLY A 131 0.68 5.34 -3.32
N LEU A 132 0.23 6.31 -4.12
CA LEU A 132 0.52 6.36 -5.55
C LEU A 132 2.02 6.54 -5.82
N LEU A 133 2.71 7.39 -5.06
CA LEU A 133 4.16 7.56 -5.20
C LEU A 133 4.91 6.27 -4.89
N LEU A 134 4.55 5.57 -3.80
CA LEU A 134 5.12 4.26 -3.46
C LEU A 134 4.91 3.24 -4.59
N GLY A 135 3.68 3.14 -5.09
CA GLY A 135 3.34 2.23 -6.18
C GLY A 135 4.10 2.54 -7.48
N PHE A 136 4.14 3.80 -7.88
CA PHE A 136 4.79 4.23 -9.12
C PHE A 136 6.31 4.02 -9.06
N LEU A 137 6.97 4.45 -7.98
CA LEU A 137 8.41 4.25 -7.79
C LEU A 137 8.77 2.77 -7.73
N SER A 138 7.97 1.97 -7.02
CA SER A 138 8.15 0.54 -6.93
C SER A 138 8.03 -0.14 -8.30
N LEU A 139 7.01 0.21 -9.09
CA LEU A 139 6.79 -0.33 -10.44
C LEU A 139 7.95 0.01 -11.37
N MET A 140 8.42 1.27 -11.34
CA MET A 140 9.57 1.71 -12.15
C MET A 140 10.84 0.93 -11.83
N ASP A 141 11.13 0.72 -10.54
CA ASP A 141 12.33 0.01 -10.10
C ASP A 141 12.25 -1.48 -10.45
N VAL A 142 11.09 -2.11 -10.28
CA VAL A 142 10.87 -3.50 -10.71
C VAL A 142 10.95 -3.66 -12.23
N GLN A 143 10.36 -2.75 -13.01
CA GLN A 143 10.46 -2.79 -14.47
C GLN A 143 11.92 -2.71 -14.91
N ARG A 144 12.71 -1.78 -14.35
CA ARG A 144 14.15 -1.67 -14.63
C ARG A 144 14.91 -2.93 -14.25
N PHE A 145 14.59 -3.53 -13.10
CA PHE A 145 15.19 -4.81 -12.69
C PHE A 145 14.86 -5.92 -13.69
N LEU A 146 13.60 -6.04 -14.12
CA LEU A 146 13.18 -7.03 -15.11
C LEU A 146 13.90 -6.80 -16.46
N GLU A 147 13.96 -5.58 -16.97
CA GLU A 147 14.63 -5.27 -18.24
C GLU A 147 16.13 -5.58 -18.26
N LYS A 148 16.80 -5.65 -17.09
CA LYS A 148 18.20 -6.09 -16.98
C LYS A 148 18.35 -7.62 -17.04
N ASN A 149 17.30 -8.37 -16.69
CA ASN A 149 17.36 -9.82 -16.51
C ASN A 149 16.60 -10.60 -17.60
N ILE A 150 15.62 -9.98 -18.23
CA ILE A 150 14.77 -10.55 -19.29
C ILE A 150 14.58 -9.53 -20.43
N SER A 151 13.99 -9.96 -21.54
CA SER A 151 13.74 -9.05 -22.67
C SER A 151 12.76 -7.94 -22.32
N LYS A 152 12.97 -6.74 -22.89
CA LYS A 152 12.10 -5.56 -22.68
C LYS A 152 10.62 -5.83 -22.99
N ARG A 153 10.34 -6.63 -24.03
CA ARG A 153 8.96 -7.01 -24.38
C ARG A 153 8.30 -7.82 -23.27
N VAL A 154 9.00 -8.84 -22.75
CA VAL A 154 8.47 -9.68 -21.67
C VAL A 154 8.33 -8.89 -20.38
N ALA A 155 9.32 -8.04 -20.03
CA ALA A 155 9.22 -7.14 -18.89
C ALA A 155 7.99 -6.22 -18.98
N GLY A 156 7.74 -5.63 -20.16
CA GLY A 156 6.54 -4.83 -20.41
C GLY A 156 5.25 -5.62 -20.22
N VAL A 157 5.15 -6.83 -20.78
CA VAL A 157 3.97 -7.70 -20.61
C VAL A 157 3.72 -8.02 -19.13
N VAL A 158 4.78 -8.33 -18.37
CA VAL A 158 4.67 -8.61 -16.92
C VAL A 158 4.17 -7.38 -16.17
N VAL A 159 4.72 -6.19 -16.44
CA VAL A 159 4.32 -4.94 -15.80
C VAL A 159 2.86 -4.61 -16.10
N TRP A 160 2.44 -4.70 -17.37
CA TRP A 160 1.03 -4.50 -17.75
C TRP A 160 0.11 -5.54 -17.13
N GLY A 161 0.53 -6.79 -17.07
CA GLY A 161 -0.20 -7.86 -16.40
C GLY A 161 -0.41 -7.57 -14.92
N VAL A 162 0.62 -7.08 -14.22
CA VAL A 162 0.53 -6.72 -12.79
C VAL A 162 -0.36 -5.50 -12.58
N VAL A 163 -0.30 -4.49 -13.46
CA VAL A 163 -1.24 -3.36 -13.41
C VAL A 163 -2.69 -3.86 -13.58
N GLY A 164 -2.94 -4.75 -14.53
CA GLY A 164 -4.26 -5.39 -14.70
C GLY A 164 -4.69 -6.21 -13.48
N LEU A 165 -3.80 -7.03 -12.93
CA LEU A 165 -4.04 -7.79 -11.70
C LEU A 165 -4.28 -6.87 -10.50
N SER A 166 -3.64 -5.71 -10.45
CA SER A 166 -3.86 -4.74 -9.39
C SER A 166 -5.26 -4.15 -9.44
N ALA A 167 -5.81 -3.90 -10.63
CA ALA A 167 -7.21 -3.50 -10.78
C ALA A 167 -8.17 -4.59 -10.26
N PHE A 168 -7.86 -5.86 -10.52
CA PHE A 168 -8.63 -6.99 -9.98
C PHE A 168 -8.48 -7.12 -8.45
N GLY A 169 -7.28 -6.98 -7.91
CA GLY A 169 -7.03 -6.97 -6.47
C GLY A 169 -7.76 -5.84 -5.76
N VAL A 170 -7.85 -4.67 -6.39
CA VAL A 170 -8.65 -3.54 -5.90
C VAL A 170 -10.13 -3.87 -5.88
N TYR A 171 -10.64 -4.55 -6.90
CA TYR A 171 -12.02 -5.04 -6.91
C TYR A 171 -12.29 -6.02 -5.75
N LEU A 172 -11.42 -7.01 -5.56
CA LEU A 172 -11.56 -7.99 -4.48
C LEU A 172 -11.54 -7.34 -3.09
N GLY A 173 -10.60 -6.42 -2.84
CA GLY A 173 -10.53 -5.72 -1.56
C GLY A 173 -11.73 -4.84 -1.28
N ARG A 174 -12.31 -4.23 -2.32
CA ARG A 174 -13.45 -3.32 -2.17
C ARG A 174 -14.78 -4.05 -1.96
N PHE A 175 -15.10 -5.02 -2.83
CA PHE A 175 -16.41 -5.66 -2.83
C PHE A 175 -16.48 -6.84 -1.86
N GLN A 176 -15.36 -7.54 -1.72
CA GLN A 176 -15.30 -8.80 -1.02
C GLN A 176 -14.54 -8.64 0.32
N ARG A 177 -14.01 -7.44 0.61
CA ARG A 177 -13.32 -7.02 1.86
C ARG A 177 -12.01 -7.77 2.16
N TRP A 178 -11.46 -8.46 1.18
CA TRP A 178 -10.21 -9.22 1.30
C TRP A 178 -8.99 -8.32 1.13
N ASN A 179 -8.13 -8.21 2.15
CA ASN A 179 -6.82 -7.56 2.01
C ASN A 179 -5.79 -8.56 1.49
N SER A 180 -4.67 -8.07 0.95
CA SER A 180 -3.51 -8.92 0.58
C SER A 180 -3.03 -9.80 1.73
N TRP A 181 -3.26 -9.37 2.98
CA TRP A 181 -2.94 -10.12 4.20
C TRP A 181 -3.89 -11.31 4.45
N ASP A 182 -5.15 -11.20 4.03
CA ASP A 182 -6.17 -12.24 4.19
C ASP A 182 -5.93 -13.40 3.21
N VAL A 183 -5.39 -13.10 2.02
CA VAL A 183 -4.92 -14.11 1.04
C VAL A 183 -3.82 -15.01 1.64
N VAL A 184 -2.94 -14.42 2.46
CA VAL A 184 -1.80 -15.12 3.07
C VAL A 184 -2.22 -15.88 4.34
N THR A 185 -3.15 -15.32 5.12
CA THR A 185 -3.53 -15.87 6.43
C THR A 185 -4.74 -16.80 6.39
N GLN A 186 -5.63 -16.66 5.41
CA GLN A 186 -6.86 -17.46 5.28
C GLN A 186 -7.16 -17.87 3.83
N PRO A 187 -6.25 -18.61 3.15
CA PRO A 187 -6.41 -18.95 1.73
C PRO A 187 -7.64 -19.83 1.44
N TYR A 188 -8.09 -20.67 2.39
CA TYR A 188 -9.20 -21.61 2.17
C TYR A 188 -10.58 -20.94 2.06
N GLN A 189 -10.83 -19.88 2.84
CA GLN A 189 -12.09 -19.13 2.77
C GLN A 189 -12.20 -18.33 1.45
N LEU A 190 -11.07 -17.92 0.87
CA LEU A 190 -11.01 -17.14 -0.37
C LEU A 190 -11.45 -17.97 -1.59
N PHE A 191 -11.10 -19.26 -1.61
CA PHE A 191 -11.54 -20.20 -2.66
C PHE A 191 -13.02 -20.55 -2.60
N MET A 192 -13.66 -20.48 -1.44
CA MET A 192 -15.09 -20.80 -1.28
C MET A 192 -16.00 -19.61 -1.65
N ASP A 193 -15.52 -18.37 -1.51
CA ASP A 193 -16.28 -17.16 -1.85
C ASP A 193 -16.17 -16.73 -3.33
N THR A 194 -15.28 -17.36 -4.10
CA THR A 194 -15.03 -17.05 -5.52
C THR A 194 -15.60 -18.07 -6.51
N LEU A 195 -16.24 -19.12 -6.00
CA LEU A 195 -16.97 -20.17 -6.75
C LEU A 195 -18.48 -19.96 -6.62
#